data_AF-A0A411E799-F1
#
_entry.id   AF-A0A411E799-F1
#
_cell.length_a   1.000
_cell.length_b   1.000
_cell.length_c   1.000
_cell.angle_alpha   90.00
_cell.angle_beta   90.00
_cell.angle_gamma   90.00
#
_symmetry.space_group_name_H-M   'P 1'
#
loop_
_entity.id
_entity.type
_entity.pdbx_description
1 polymer ?
#
loop_
_entity_poly.entity_id
_entity_poly.type
_entity_poly.pdbx_seq_one_letter_code
_entity_poly.pdbx_strand_id
1 'polypeptide(L)'
;MHIESPKKTVGKNKEEVYAFLTDLQNFEKLMPESIDKFEILDEDTFLFALNGMPQIVLKRKEQIPHERVVLGAASEKLPFTLSAHIEGIDVNSSEVTLSFEGEFNAMMAMMIKNPITNFMATLSENLTKI
;
A
#
# COMPACT_ATOMS: atom_id res chain seq x y z
N MET A 1 -6.78 3.46 14.33
CA MET A 1 -5.56 4.23 14.01
C MET A 1 -5.60 4.56 12.53
N HIS A 2 -5.28 5.79 12.17
CA HIS A 2 -5.21 6.23 10.79
C HIS A 2 -3.85 6.90 10.52
N ILE A 3 -3.24 6.57 9.39
CA ILE A 3 -2.00 7.15 8.89
C ILE A 3 -2.22 7.47 7.41
N GLU A 4 -1.76 8.63 6.96
CA GLU A 4 -1.86 9.05 5.57
C GLU A 4 -0.48 9.49 5.08
N SER A 5 -0.11 9.09 3.86
CA SER A 5 1.10 9.58 3.22
C SER A 5 0.87 10.97 2.65
N PRO A 6 1.92 11.79 2.46
CA PRO A 6 1.81 12.97 1.61
C PRO A 6 1.30 12.59 0.22
N LYS A 7 0.61 13.52 -0.45
CA LYS A 7 0.30 13.41 -1.87
C LYS A 7 1.60 13.32 -2.68
N LYS A 8 1.66 12.39 -3.63
CA LYS A 8 2.79 12.24 -4.54
C LYS A 8 2.34 12.32 -5.99
N THR A 9 2.97 13.18 -6.75
CA THR A 9 2.78 13.22 -8.20
C THR A 9 3.55 12.08 -8.85
N VAL A 10 2.86 11.32 -9.69
CA VAL A 10 3.41 10.23 -10.49
C VAL A 10 3.37 10.66 -11.96
N GLY A 11 4.47 10.41 -12.68
CA GLY A 11 4.62 10.75 -14.11
C GLY A 11 3.86 9.83 -15.06
N LYS A 12 2.69 9.35 -14.63
CA LYS A 12 1.77 8.47 -15.35
C LYS A 12 0.35 8.91 -15.12
N ASN A 13 -0.52 8.70 -16.11
CA ASN A 13 -1.95 8.98 -15.92
C ASN A 13 -2.57 8.00 -14.91
N LYS A 14 -3.77 8.34 -14.44
CA LYS A 14 -4.47 7.56 -13.42
C LYS A 14 -4.77 6.12 -13.86
N GLU A 15 -4.99 5.89 -15.15
CA GLU A 15 -5.26 4.57 -15.73
C GLU A 15 -4.04 3.66 -15.64
N GLU A 16 -2.86 4.17 -15.98
CA GLU A 16 -1.58 3.47 -15.90
C GLU A 16 -1.20 3.18 -14.44
N VAL A 17 -1.37 4.16 -13.55
CA VAL A 17 -1.12 3.97 -12.10
C VAL A 17 -2.07 2.94 -11.52
N TYR A 18 -3.36 3.00 -11.87
CA TYR A 18 -4.35 2.02 -11.43
C TYR A 18 -4.02 0.61 -11.94
N ALA A 19 -3.65 0.47 -13.23
CA ALA A 19 -3.24 -0.82 -13.78
C ALA A 19 -2.00 -1.37 -13.07
N PHE A 20 -1.01 -0.51 -12.79
CA PHE A 20 0.18 -0.88 -12.04
C PHE A 20 -0.16 -1.38 -10.63
N LEU A 21 -1.00 -0.66 -9.89
CA LEU A 21 -1.42 -1.00 -8.52
C LEU A 21 -2.40 -2.18 -8.46
N THR A 22 -3.08 -2.50 -9.56
CA THR A 22 -3.96 -3.66 -9.64
C THR A 22 -3.14 -4.93 -9.80
N ASP A 23 -2.05 -4.93 -10.56
CA ASP A 23 -1.15 -6.07 -10.63
C ASP A 23 -0.30 -6.17 -9.35
N LEU A 24 -0.64 -7.13 -8.49
CA LEU A 24 -0.05 -7.27 -7.16
C LEU A 24 1.45 -7.57 -7.20
N GLN A 25 1.98 -8.17 -8.28
CA GLN A 25 3.42 -8.39 -8.43
C GLN A 25 4.20 -7.07 -8.42
N ASN A 26 3.60 -5.98 -8.91
CA ASN A 26 4.26 -4.68 -8.95
C ASN A 26 4.51 -4.07 -7.56
N PHE A 27 3.83 -4.55 -6.51
CA PHE A 27 4.13 -4.10 -5.15
C PHE A 27 5.56 -4.44 -4.74
N GLU A 28 6.16 -5.51 -5.27
CA GLU A 28 7.57 -5.85 -5.02
C GLU A 28 8.50 -4.69 -5.38
N LYS A 29 8.21 -3.96 -6.47
CA LYS A 29 8.97 -2.78 -6.91
C LYS A 29 8.81 -1.58 -6.00
N LEU A 30 7.73 -1.54 -5.21
CA LEU A 30 7.45 -0.46 -4.26
C LEU A 30 8.05 -0.75 -2.88
N MET A 31 8.44 -1.99 -2.60
CA MET A 31 8.96 -2.39 -1.30
C MET A 31 10.28 -1.67 -0.95
N PRO A 32 10.56 -1.43 0.34
CA PRO A 32 11.85 -0.91 0.78
C PRO A 32 12.98 -1.91 0.50
N GLU A 33 14.22 -1.42 0.42
CA GLU A 33 15.43 -2.27 0.32
C GLU A 33 15.59 -3.24 1.50
N SER A 34 14.95 -2.94 2.64
CA SER A 34 14.94 -3.76 3.85
C SER A 34 13.97 -4.95 3.79
N ILE A 35 13.37 -5.21 2.63
CA ILE A 35 12.51 -6.36 2.42
C ILE A 35 13.28 -7.66 2.64
N ASP A 36 12.70 -8.55 3.44
CA ASP A 36 13.22 -9.90 3.70
C ASP A 36 12.51 -10.93 2.82
N LYS A 37 11.19 -10.76 2.61
CA LYS A 37 10.39 -11.67 1.79
C LYS A 37 9.29 -10.91 1.04
N PHE A 38 9.04 -11.30 -0.21
CA PHE A 38 7.84 -10.99 -0.98
C PHE A 38 7.36 -12.26 -1.66
N GLU A 39 6.07 -12.55 -1.59
CA GLU A 39 5.50 -13.76 -2.21
C GLU A 39 4.06 -13.49 -2.63
N ILE A 40 3.75 -13.72 -3.91
CA ILE A 40 2.36 -13.79 -4.37
C ILE A 40 1.79 -15.14 -3.93
N LEU A 41 0.71 -15.10 -3.15
CA LEU A 41 0.03 -16.30 -2.66
C LEU A 41 -1.09 -16.74 -3.61
N ASP A 42 -1.82 -15.77 -4.18
CA ASP A 42 -2.86 -15.96 -5.18
C ASP A 42 -3.11 -14.65 -5.97
N GLU A 43 -4.09 -14.63 -6.87
CA GLU A 43 -4.42 -13.49 -7.73
C GLU A 43 -4.81 -12.21 -6.97
N ASP A 44 -5.25 -12.34 -5.72
CA ASP A 44 -5.71 -11.25 -4.86
C ASP A 44 -4.84 -11.05 -3.63
N THR A 45 -3.81 -11.86 -3.40
CA THR A 45 -3.12 -11.93 -2.11
C THR A 45 -1.62 -12.02 -2.28
N PHE A 46 -0.90 -11.17 -1.54
CA PHE A 46 0.55 -11.30 -1.38
C PHE A 46 0.96 -11.20 0.09
N LEU A 47 2.10 -11.80 0.38
CA LEU A 47 2.80 -11.74 1.65
C LEU A 47 4.06 -10.91 1.48
N PHE A 48 4.35 -10.08 2.47
CA PHE A 48 5.66 -9.45 2.58
C PHE A 48 6.18 -9.48 4.02
N ALA A 49 7.50 -9.42 4.16
CA ALA A 49 8.20 -9.32 5.43
C ALA A 49 9.30 -8.28 5.30
N LEU A 50 9.42 -7.42 6.32
CA LEU A 50 10.53 -6.48 6.46
C LEU A 50 11.44 -6.96 7.59
N ASN A 51 12.73 -6.68 7.51
CA ASN A 51 13.66 -6.98 8.60
C ASN A 51 13.16 -6.40 9.94
N GLY A 52 12.96 -7.26 10.94
CA GLY A 52 12.47 -6.87 12.26
C GLY A 52 10.95 -6.69 12.38
N MET A 53 10.17 -7.05 11.35
CA MET A 53 8.70 -7.02 11.35
C MET A 53 8.11 -8.43 11.16
N PRO A 54 6.99 -8.79 11.82
CA PRO A 54 6.26 -10.01 11.46
C PRO A 54 5.79 -9.96 10.01
N GLN A 55 5.61 -11.13 9.40
CA GLN A 55 5.07 -11.26 8.05
C GLN A 55 3.65 -10.67 7.99
N ILE A 56 3.38 -9.87 6.97
CA ILE A 56 2.08 -9.29 6.70
C ILE A 56 1.53 -9.91 5.43
N VAL A 57 0.26 -10.29 5.47
CA VAL A 57 -0.49 -10.77 4.31
C VAL A 57 -1.55 -9.74 3.96
N LEU A 58 -1.43 -9.16 2.77
CA LEU A 58 -2.37 -8.22 2.19
C LEU A 58 -3.21 -8.93 1.14
N LYS A 59 -4.52 -8.82 1.27
CA LYS A 59 -5.52 -9.31 0.32
C LYS A 59 -6.31 -8.15 -0.25
N ARG A 60 -6.54 -8.15 -1.55
CA ARG A 60 -7.42 -7.21 -2.23
C ARG A 60 -8.83 -7.27 -1.65
N LYS A 61 -9.39 -6.11 -1.32
CA LYS A 61 -10.74 -5.95 -0.74
C LYS A 61 -11.68 -5.24 -1.69
N GLU A 62 -11.20 -4.19 -2.34
CA GLU A 62 -12.01 -3.34 -3.21
C GLU A 62 -11.15 -2.72 -4.31
N GLN A 63 -11.79 -2.48 -5.46
CA GLN A 63 -11.22 -1.70 -6.54
C GLN A 63 -12.28 -0.78 -7.10
N ILE A 64 -11.94 0.49 -7.28
CA ILE A 64 -12.70 1.45 -8.08
C ILE A 64 -11.81 1.84 -9.26
N PRO A 65 -12.20 1.49 -10.50
CA PRO A 65 -11.39 1.74 -11.67
C PRO A 65 -10.84 3.17 -11.73
N HIS A 66 -9.52 3.28 -11.86
CA HIS A 66 -8.79 4.54 -12.03
C HIS A 66 -8.84 5.51 -10.85
N GLU A 67 -9.47 5.13 -9.73
CA GLU A 67 -9.68 6.00 -8.58
C GLU A 67 -9.09 5.40 -7.29
N ARG A 68 -9.25 4.09 -7.08
CA ARG A 68 -8.91 3.48 -5.79
C ARG A 68 -8.59 2.00 -5.87
N VAL A 69 -7.54 1.59 -5.16
CA VAL A 69 -7.24 0.17 -4.86
C VAL A 69 -7.16 0.02 -3.35
N VAL A 70 -7.90 -0.95 -2.80
CA VAL A 70 -7.90 -1.25 -1.36
C VAL A 70 -7.39 -2.66 -1.12
N LEU A 71 -6.30 -2.74 -0.36
CA LEU A 71 -5.80 -3.97 0.22
C LEU A 71 -6.13 -3.99 1.71
N GLY A 72 -6.26 -5.16 2.30
CA GLY A 72 -6.47 -5.29 3.73
C GLY A 72 -5.97 -6.61 4.28
N ALA A 73 -6.08 -6.76 5.59
CA ALA A 73 -5.67 -7.98 6.28
C ALA A 73 -6.32 -9.23 5.65
N ALA A 74 -5.52 -10.27 5.41
CA ALA A 74 -6.05 -11.59 5.10
C ALA A 74 -6.67 -12.27 6.35
N SER A 75 -6.26 -11.85 7.55
CA SER A 75 -6.78 -12.34 8.83
C SER A 75 -7.83 -11.38 9.40
N GLU A 76 -8.95 -11.94 9.88
CA GLU A 76 -10.00 -11.16 10.55
C GLU A 76 -9.66 -10.77 12.00
N LYS A 77 -8.64 -11.40 12.60
CA LYS A 77 -8.28 -11.16 14.01
C LYS A 77 -7.65 -9.79 14.24
N LEU A 78 -7.16 -9.15 13.19
CA LEU A 78 -6.46 -7.86 13.24
C LEU A 78 -6.81 -7.09 11.96
N PRO A 79 -7.99 -6.47 11.91
CA PRO A 79 -8.48 -5.82 10.70
C PRO A 79 -7.74 -4.50 10.45
N PHE A 80 -7.22 -4.38 9.24
CA PHE A 80 -6.64 -3.15 8.72
C PHE A 80 -6.80 -3.09 7.19
N THR A 81 -6.70 -1.88 6.64
CA THR A 81 -6.72 -1.58 5.22
C THR A 81 -5.58 -0.65 4.85
N LEU A 82 -5.01 -0.86 3.67
CA LEU A 82 -4.12 0.04 2.95
C LEU A 82 -4.83 0.42 1.64
N SER A 83 -5.16 1.69 1.49
CA SER A 83 -5.82 2.21 0.29
C SER A 83 -4.86 3.10 -0.48
N ALA A 84 -4.83 2.96 -1.80
CA ALA A 84 -4.21 3.89 -2.71
C ALA A 84 -5.32 4.67 -3.42
N HIS A 85 -5.37 5.99 -3.19
CA HIS A 85 -6.26 6.92 -3.87
C HIS A 85 -5.51 7.57 -5.03
N ILE A 86 -6.14 7.63 -6.19
CA ILE A 86 -5.55 8.09 -7.44
C ILE A 86 -6.41 9.23 -7.98
N GLU A 87 -5.82 10.41 -8.13
CA GLU A 87 -6.46 11.59 -8.70
C GLU A 87 -5.71 11.98 -9.99
N GLY A 88 -6.42 12.10 -11.11
CA GLY A 88 -5.79 12.58 -12.36
C GLY A 88 -5.45 14.07 -12.27
N ILE A 89 -4.25 14.46 -12.69
CA ILE A 89 -3.86 15.87 -12.83
C ILE A 89 -4.06 16.31 -14.29
N ASP A 90 -3.43 15.57 -15.20
CA ASP A 90 -3.52 15.77 -16.65
C ASP A 90 -3.41 14.44 -17.41
N VAL A 91 -3.24 14.51 -18.73
CA VAL A 91 -3.18 13.33 -19.61
C VAL A 91 -1.97 12.42 -19.37
N ASN A 92 -0.94 12.90 -18.68
CA ASN A 92 0.32 12.20 -18.46
C ASN A 92 0.69 12.09 -16.97
N SER A 93 -0.11 12.64 -16.05
CA SER A 93 0.25 12.68 -14.63
C SER A 93 -0.97 12.52 -13.71
N SER A 94 -0.69 11.99 -12.52
CA SER A 94 -1.67 11.78 -11.46
C SER A 94 -1.07 12.03 -10.09
N GLU A 95 -1.91 12.33 -9.10
CA GLU A 95 -1.57 12.33 -7.69
C GLU A 95 -2.00 11.01 -7.06
N VAL A 96 -1.12 10.43 -6.24
CA VAL A 96 -1.43 9.26 -5.43
C VAL A 96 -1.28 9.60 -3.96
N THR A 97 -2.27 9.18 -3.16
CA THR A 97 -2.25 9.27 -1.70
C THR A 97 -2.49 7.88 -1.12
N LEU A 98 -1.63 7.46 -0.20
CA LEU A 98 -1.80 6.20 0.52
C LEU A 98 -2.43 6.48 1.89
N SER A 99 -3.44 5.70 2.26
CA SER A 99 -4.04 5.74 3.59
C SER A 99 -4.01 4.36 4.22
N PHE A 100 -3.66 4.29 5.49
CA PHE A 100 -3.71 3.09 6.31
C PHE A 100 -4.70 3.31 7.43
N GLU A 101 -5.62 2.36 7.59
CA GLU A 101 -6.63 2.37 8.63
C GLU A 101 -6.66 1.01 9.32
N GLY A 102 -6.68 1.00 10.64
CA GLY A 102 -6.82 -0.26 11.36
C GLY A 102 -7.25 -0.10 12.81
N GLU A 103 -7.95 -1.12 13.30
CA GLU A 103 -8.56 -1.13 14.62
C GLU A 103 -7.63 -1.77 15.64
N PHE A 104 -6.73 -0.95 16.17
CA PHE A 104 -5.74 -1.37 17.17
C PHE A 104 -6.08 -0.79 18.54
N ASN A 105 -5.86 -1.58 19.59
CA ASN A 105 -5.80 -1.03 20.94
C ASN A 105 -4.62 -0.05 21.07
N ALA A 106 -4.64 0.80 22.09
CA ALA A 106 -3.67 1.88 22.25
C ALA A 106 -2.21 1.39 22.33
N MET A 107 -1.97 0.25 22.99
CA MET A 107 -0.63 -0.32 23.15
C MET A 107 -0.08 -0.83 21.81
N MET A 108 -0.89 -1.60 21.06
CA MET A 108 -0.52 -2.10 19.75
C MET A 108 -0.29 -0.96 18.76
N ALA A 109 -1.18 0.05 18.75
CA ALA A 109 -1.06 1.21 17.88
C ALA A 109 0.30 1.92 18.07
N MET A 110 0.75 2.12 19.31
CA MET A 110 2.07 2.74 19.57
C MET A 110 3.24 1.90 19.04
N MET A 111 3.18 0.57 19.16
CA MET A 111 4.25 -0.32 18.71
C MET A 111 4.36 -0.37 17.18
N ILE A 112 3.23 -0.35 16.47
CA ILE A 112 3.22 -0.52 15.00
C ILE A 112 3.22 0.80 14.23
N LYS A 113 2.87 1.93 14.88
CA LYS A 113 2.74 3.23 14.20
C LYS A 113 4.01 3.61 13.46
N ASN A 114 5.17 3.53 14.11
CA ASN A 114 6.44 3.90 13.48
C ASN A 114 6.79 2.98 12.29
N PRO A 115 6.79 1.64 12.43
CA PRO A 115 7.00 0.72 11.30
C PRO A 115 6.05 0.96 10.13
N ILE A 116 4.74 1.11 10.37
CA ILE A 116 3.74 1.33 9.31
C ILE A 116 3.92 2.70 8.67
N THR A 117 4.21 3.75 9.45
CA THR A 117 4.47 5.10 8.90
C THR A 117 5.67 5.07 7.96
N ASN A 118 6.76 4.39 8.34
CA ASN A 118 7.95 4.26 7.49
C ASN A 118 7.68 3.42 6.24
N PHE A 119 6.91 2.36 6.37
CA PHE A 119 6.48 1.53 5.25
C PHE A 119 5.64 2.34 4.24
N MET A 120 4.63 3.06 4.71
CA MET A 120 3.80 3.93 3.87
C MET A 120 4.60 5.04 3.19
N ALA A 121 5.52 5.68 3.92
CA ALA A 121 6.39 6.70 3.35
C ALA A 121 7.26 6.12 2.22
N THR A 122 7.77 4.90 2.39
CA THR A 122 8.59 4.23 1.36
C THR A 122 7.77 3.84 0.14
N LEU A 123 6.59 3.24 0.33
CA LEU A 123 5.68 2.93 -0.79
C LEU A 123 5.32 4.19 -1.58
N SER A 124 4.93 5.24 -0.87
CA SER A 124 4.55 6.54 -1.44
C SER A 124 5.71 7.15 -2.22
N GLU A 125 6.94 7.10 -1.69
CA GLU A 125 8.12 7.59 -2.39
C GLU A 125 8.45 6.75 -3.64
N ASN A 126 8.41 5.43 -3.53
CA ASN A 126 8.72 4.55 -4.65
C ASN A 126 7.68 4.62 -5.77
N LEU A 127 6.44 5.01 -5.49
CA LEU A 127 5.42 5.32 -6.50
C LEU A 127 5.82 6.48 -7.41
N THR A 128 6.68 7.40 -6.98
CA THR A 128 7.16 8.47 -7.88
C THR A 128 8.12 7.97 -8.95
N LYS A 129 8.62 6.73 -8.82
CA LYS A 129 9.64 6.14 -9.70
C LYS A 129 9.07 5.26 -10.80
N ILE A 130 7.74 5.04 -10.82
CA ILE A 130 7.11 4.10 -11.76
C ILE A 130 6.86 4.72 -13.12
#